data_AF-A0A7X3T8R9-F1
#
_entry.id   AF-A0A7X3T8R9-F1
#
_cell.length_a   1.000
_cell.length_b   1.000
_cell.length_c   1.000
_cell.angle_alpha   90.00
_cell.angle_beta   90.00
_cell.angle_gamma   90.00
#
_symmetry.space_group_name_H-M   'P 1'
#
loop_
_entity.id
_entity.type
_entity.pdbx_description
1 polymer ?
#
loop_
_entity_poly.entity_id
_entity_poly.type
_entity_poly.pdbx_seq_one_letter_code
_entity_poly.pdbx_strand_id
1 'polypeptide(L)' 'MKTQISQTDLELIQGDITKAPVDAIVNAANSALVGGGGVDGAIRRAGGDAIEQACAEIRAREGGCPTGYTCYADALF' A
#
# COMPACT_ATOMS: atom_id res chain seq x y z
N MET A 1 2.32 4.38 -20.61
CA MET A 1 3.31 3.64 -21.44
C MET A 1 3.26 2.19 -20.99
N LYS A 2 3.01 1.24 -21.89
CA LYS A 2 2.97 -0.19 -21.56
C LYS A 2 4.16 -0.91 -22.21
N THR A 3 4.77 -1.84 -21.49
CA THR A 3 5.83 -2.73 -21.95
C THR A 3 5.71 -4.10 -21.30
N GLN A 4 6.50 -5.07 -21.74
CA GLN A 4 6.58 -6.40 -21.14
C GLN A 4 8.01 -6.65 -20.68
N ILE A 5 8.17 -7.11 -19.44
CA ILE A 5 9.44 -7.56 -18.86
C ILE A 5 9.28 -9.04 -18.56
N SER A 6 10.01 -9.89 -19.28
CA SER A 6 9.86 -11.35 -19.22
C SER A 6 8.40 -11.78 -19.47
N GLN A 7 7.69 -12.31 -18.47
CA GLN A 7 6.28 -12.72 -18.57
C GLN A 7 5.34 -11.74 -17.84
N THR A 8 5.84 -10.55 -17.48
CA THR A 8 5.09 -9.55 -16.70
C THR A 8 4.83 -8.30 -17.53
N ASP A 9 3.56 -7.91 -17.63
CA ASP A 9 3.18 -6.61 -18.19
C ASP A 9 3.50 -5.50 -17.20
N LEU A 10 4.20 -4.46 -17.66
CA LEU A 10 4.49 -3.26 -16.89
C LEU A 10 3.85 -2.05 -17.58
N GLU A 11 3.03 -1.32 -16.83
CA GLU A 11 2.38 -0.11 -17.33
C GLU A 11 2.69 1.08 -16.43
N LEU A 12 3.16 2.16 -17.03
CA LEU A 12 3.26 3.48 -16.42
C LEU A 12 1.97 4.25 -16.68
N ILE A 13 1.26 4.54 -15.60
CA ILE A 13 0.01 5.28 -15.57
C ILE A 13 0.24 6.58 -14.78
N GLN A 14 -0.20 7.72 -15.33
CA GLN A 14 -0.25 8.98 -14.59
C GLN A 14 -1.65 9.14 -13.98
N GLY A 15 -1.73 9.23 -12.66
CA GLY A 15 -3.01 9.37 -11.98
C GLY A 15 -2.90 9.28 -10.46
N ASP A 16 -4.06 9.13 -9.83
CA ASP A 16 -4.20 8.90 -8.39
C ASP A 16 -4.30 7.39 -8.15
N ILE A 17 -3.32 6.82 -7.44
CA ILE A 17 -3.25 5.37 -7.19
C ILE A 17 -4.48 4.86 -6.44
N THR A 18 -5.15 5.70 -5.64
CA THR A 18 -6.35 5.34 -4.88
C THR A 18 -7.59 5.16 -5.75
N LYS A 19 -7.51 5.53 -7.03
CA LYS A 19 -8.59 5.41 -8.02
C LYS A 19 -8.25 4.43 -9.15
N ALA A 20 -7.11 3.74 -9.05
CA ALA A 20 -6.68 2.79 -10.06
C ALA A 20 -7.61 1.56 -10.03
N PRO A 21 -8.10 1.08 -11.18
CA PRO A 21 -8.98 -0.09 -11.26
C PRO A 21 -8.14 -1.38 -11.16
N VAL A 22 -7.65 -1.69 -9.96
CA VAL A 22 -6.75 -2.81 -9.67
C VAL A 22 -7.22 -3.60 -8.46
N ASP A 23 -6.83 -4.87 -8.38
CA ASP A 23 -7.22 -5.75 -7.28
C ASP A 23 -6.45 -5.47 -5.97
N ALA A 24 -5.26 -4.84 -6.08
CA ALA A 24 -4.42 -4.54 -4.94
C ALA A 24 -3.55 -3.29 -5.18
N ILE A 25 -3.29 -2.54 -4.11
CA ILE A 25 -2.41 -1.37 -4.10
C ILE A 25 -1.25 -1.64 -3.14
N VAL A 26 -0.03 -1.36 -3.58
CA VAL A 26 1.16 -1.40 -2.71
C VAL A 26 1.38 -0.02 -2.10
N ASN A 27 1.42 0.03 -0.77
CA ASN A 27 1.70 1.25 -0.03
C ASN A 27 3.21 1.44 0.19
N ALA A 28 3.71 2.66 -0.03
CA ALA A 28 5.06 3.08 0.35
C ALA A 28 5.13 3.45 1.85
N ALA A 29 4.96 2.45 2.71
CA ALA A 29 4.96 2.62 4.16
C ALA A 29 6.37 2.75 4.76
N ASN A 30 6.44 3.23 5.99
CA ASN A 30 7.64 3.12 6.84
C ASN A 30 7.60 1.85 7.68
N SER A 31 8.75 1.48 8.26
CA SER A 31 8.88 0.23 9.03
C SER A 31 8.02 0.16 10.29
N ALA A 32 7.68 1.32 10.86
CA ALA A 32 6.82 1.41 12.02
C ALA A 32 5.32 1.32 11.67
N LEU A 33 4.94 1.22 10.39
CA LEU A 33 3.56 1.15 9.89
C LEU A 33 2.64 2.24 10.48
N VAL A 34 3.21 3.41 10.79
CA VAL A 34 2.48 4.60 11.24
C VAL A 34 2.18 5.52 10.06
N GLY A 35 1.10 6.28 10.18
CA GLY A 35 0.70 7.23 9.14
C GLY A 35 1.78 8.25 8.79
N GLY A 36 1.94 8.51 7.50
CA GLY A 36 2.85 9.51 6.94
C GLY A 36 2.18 10.43 5.92
N GLY A 37 3.01 11.04 5.08
CA GLY A 37 2.59 11.91 3.96
C GLY A 37 2.66 11.19 2.60
N GLY A 38 2.67 11.97 1.52
CA GLY A 38 2.86 11.44 0.17
C GLY A 38 1.81 10.40 -0.23
N VAL A 39 2.27 9.32 -0.87
CA VAL A 39 1.41 8.22 -1.35
C VAL A 39 0.79 7.44 -0.17
N ASP A 40 1.52 7.16 0.91
CA ASP A 40 0.97 6.52 2.11
C ASP A 40 -0.18 7.34 2.70
N GLY A 41 0.02 8.65 2.85
CA GLY A 41 -1.03 9.53 3.30
C GLY A 41 -2.24 9.55 2.36
N ALA A 42 -2.04 9.46 1.04
CA ALA A 42 -3.14 9.38 0.08
C ALA A 42 -3.95 8.08 0.24
N ILE A 43 -3.26 6.94 0.32
CA ILE A 43 -3.86 5.62 0.54
C ILE A 43 -4.61 5.58 1.87
N ARG A 44 -3.99 6.02 2.97
CA ARG A 44 -4.63 6.06 4.29
C ARG A 44 -5.85 6.96 4.35
N ARG A 45 -5.82 8.13 3.70
CA ARG A 45 -7.00 9.02 3.62
C ARG A 45 -8.13 8.40 2.82
N ALA A 46 -7.83 7.67 1.75
CA ALA A 46 -8.86 7.02 0.93
C ALA A 46 -9.46 5.78 1.61
N GLY A 47 -8.64 4.95 2.27
CA GLY A 47 -9.09 3.72 2.94
C GLY A 47 -9.58 3.95 4.37
N GLY A 48 -9.37 5.15 4.90
CA GLY A 48 -9.83 5.56 6.22
C GLY A 48 -9.33 4.68 7.36
N ASP A 49 -10.17 4.52 8.37
CA ASP A 49 -9.84 3.83 9.62
C ASP A 49 -9.48 2.35 9.42
N ALA A 50 -9.99 1.70 8.36
CA ALA A 50 -9.70 0.30 8.07
C ALA A 50 -8.19 0.06 7.87
N ILE A 51 -7.47 1.02 7.26
CA ILE A 51 -6.03 0.90 7.04
C ILE A 51 -5.25 1.03 8.35
N GLU A 52 -5.64 1.98 9.20
CA GLU A 52 -4.96 2.16 10.48
C GLU A 52 -5.20 0.97 11.41
N GLN A 53 -6.42 0.42 11.41
CA GLN A 53 -6.76 -0.79 12.15
C GLN A 53 -5.92 -1.98 11.68
N ALA A 54 -5.87 -2.24 10.38
CA ALA A 54 -5.02 -3.29 9.81
C ALA A 54 -3.53 -3.11 10.17
N CYS A 55 -3.01 -1.88 10.07
CA CYS A 55 -1.63 -1.57 10.45
C CYS A 55 -1.39 -1.74 11.97
N ALA A 56 -2.38 -1.40 12.81
CA ALA A 56 -2.32 -1.62 14.26
C ALA A 56 -2.26 -3.11 14.60
N GLU A 57 -3.07 -3.94 13.94
CA GLU A 57 -3.06 -5.39 14.13
C GLU A 57 -1.71 -6.02 13.75
N ILE A 58 -1.14 -5.62 12.60
CA ILE A 58 0.19 -6.08 12.19
C ILE A 58 1.25 -5.66 13.21
N ARG A 59 1.23 -4.40 13.68
CA ARG A 59 2.16 -3.94 14.72
C ARG A 59 2.02 -4.74 16.02
N ALA A 60 0.79 -5.05 16.44
CA ALA A 60 0.55 -5.83 17.65
C ALA A 60 1.07 -7.28 17.52
N ARG A 61 0.99 -7.88 16.33
CA ARG A 61 1.43 -9.25 16.07
C ARG A 61 2.92 -9.38 15.77
N GLU A 62 3.48 -8.43 15.02
CA GLU A 62 4.80 -8.54 14.37
C GLU A 62 5.78 -7.42 14.77
N GLY A 63 5.30 -6.35 15.43
CA GLY A 63 6.12 -5.21 15.83
C GLY A 63 6.37 -4.18 14.72
N GLY A 64 5.90 -4.40 13.49
CA GLY A 64 6.09 -3.53 12.33
C GLY A 64 6.47 -4.33 11.08
N CYS A 65 7.05 -3.65 10.10
CA CYS A 65 7.56 -4.27 8.87
C CYS A 65 9.03 -3.88 8.65
N PRO A 66 10.00 -4.81 8.70
CA PRO A 66 11.39 -4.46 8.44
C PRO A 66 11.59 -3.92 7.01
N THR A 67 12.56 -3.02 6.83
CA THR A 67 12.89 -2.47 5.50
C THR A 67 13.22 -3.57 4.52
N GLY A 68 12.61 -3.51 3.32
CA GLY A 68 12.78 -4.51 2.26
C GLY A 68 11.78 -5.67 2.32
N TYR A 69 10.89 -5.69 3.32
CA TYR A 69 9.80 -6.65 3.44
C TYR A 69 8.45 -5.97 3.15
N THR A 70 7.41 -6.79 3.04
CA THR A 70 6.03 -6.35 2.86
C THR A 70 5.14 -7.04 3.90
N CYS A 71 4.11 -6.34 4.36
CA CYS A 71 3.02 -6.90 5.15
C CYS A 71 1.74 -6.81 4.32
N TYR A 72 0.95 -7.87 4.36
CA TYR A 72 -0.35 -7.91 3.68
C TYR A 72 -1.47 -7.67 4.69
N ALA A 73 -2.45 -6.88 4.29
CA ALA A 73 -3.72 -6.76 5.00
C ALA A 73 -4.85 -6.56 3.99
N ASP A 74 -5.99 -7.17 4.29
CA ASP A 74 -7.24 -6.86 3.61
C ASP A 74 -7.76 -5.54 4.17
N ALA A 75 -7.81 -4.53 3.31
CA ALA A 75 -8.48 -3.28 3.63
C ALA A 75 -9.37 -2.92 2.45
N LEU A 76 -10.64 -2.67 2.75
CA LEU A 76 -11.63 -2.32 1.75
C LEU A 76 -11.30 -0.93 1.20
N PHE A 77 -10.95 -0.88 -0.09
CA PHE A 77 -10.86 0.32 -0.91
C PHE A 77 -11.93 0.29 -1.99
#